data_AF-A0A3S1QQY1-F1
#
_entry.id   AF-A0A3S1QQY1-F1
#
_cell.length_a   1.000
_cell.length_b   1.000
_cell.length_c   1.000
_cell.angle_alpha   90.00
_cell.angle_beta   90.00
_cell.angle_gamma   90.00
#
_symmetry.space_group_name_H-M   'P 1'
#
loop_
_entity.id
_entity.type
_entity.pdbx_description
1 polymer ?
#
loop_
_entity_poly.entity_id
_entity_poly.type
_entity_poly.pdbx_seq_one_letter_code
_entity_poly.pdbx_strand_id
1 'polypeptide(L)'
;MADQPDNAAAVQPVAVAVEASSLHDQVMTIRRALAGSPVRRWLLWTSVGIMAVIIATSIGQVLLNRWNQPFYDALARRDMAAFLHQLLVFAAIAGGLLVLNIGQTWLNQMIRLKLREALTLDLIDQWMRPARAFR
;
A
#
# COMPACT_ATOMS: atom_id res chain seq x y z
N MET A 1 -59.23 42.59 -11.33
CA MET A 1 -57.87 43.07 -11.64
C MET A 1 -56.96 42.38 -10.64
N ALA A 2 -56.39 41.24 -11.02
CA ALA A 2 -55.59 40.40 -10.13
C ALA A 2 -54.12 40.55 -10.53
N ASP A 3 -53.32 40.99 -9.57
CA ASP A 3 -51.87 41.13 -9.63
C ASP A 3 -51.19 39.81 -10.02
N GLN A 4 -50.22 39.92 -10.94
CA GLN A 4 -49.23 38.89 -11.18
C GLN A 4 -47.87 39.45 -10.73
N PRO A 5 -47.36 39.08 -9.55
CA PRO A 5 -45.95 39.21 -9.26
C PRO A 5 -45.22 37.87 -9.47
N ASP A 6 -44.06 38.00 -10.08
CA ASP A 6 -42.84 37.29 -9.72
C ASP A 6 -42.80 35.77 -9.92
N ASN A 7 -42.49 35.35 -11.15
CA ASN A 7 -41.85 34.06 -11.39
C ASN A 7 -40.33 34.25 -11.57
N ALA A 8 -39.68 34.72 -10.50
CA ALA A 8 -38.24 34.94 -10.42
C ALA A 8 -37.64 34.28 -9.18
N ALA A 9 -37.98 33.02 -8.87
CA ALA A 9 -37.36 32.31 -7.74
C ALA A 9 -37.60 30.79 -7.77
N ALA A 10 -37.05 30.05 -8.75
CA ALA A 10 -37.05 28.59 -8.64
C ALA A 10 -35.95 27.85 -9.41
N VAL A 11 -34.93 28.54 -9.93
CA VAL A 11 -33.78 27.84 -10.50
C VAL A 11 -32.70 27.75 -9.42
N GLN A 12 -32.29 26.52 -9.08
CA GLN A 12 -31.03 26.15 -8.40
C GLN A 12 -31.01 25.55 -6.96
N PRO A 13 -31.94 24.68 -6.53
CA PRO A 13 -31.63 23.75 -5.43
C PRO A 13 -31.21 22.35 -5.91
N VAL A 14 -31.49 21.99 -7.17
CA VAL A 14 -31.36 20.59 -7.65
C VAL A 14 -29.92 20.19 -8.00
N ALA A 15 -29.09 21.13 -8.46
CA ALA A 15 -27.72 20.81 -8.92
C ALA A 15 -26.76 20.44 -7.77
N VAL A 16 -26.94 20.99 -6.58
CA VAL A 16 -26.03 20.78 -5.43
C VAL A 16 -26.24 19.42 -4.75
N ALA A 17 -27.45 18.85 -4.84
CA ALA A 17 -27.79 17.56 -4.22
C ALA A 17 -27.33 16.33 -5.02
N VAL A 18 -27.14 16.46 -6.34
CA VAL A 18 -26.76 15.36 -7.24
C VAL A 18 -25.27 14.99 -7.13
N GLU A 19 -24.42 15.96 -6.78
CA GLU A 19 -22.96 15.76 -6.72
C GLU A 19 -22.50 15.07 -5.43
N ALA A 20 -23.15 15.37 -4.29
CA ALA A 20 -22.82 14.78 -2.99
C ALA A 20 -23.23 13.29 -2.86
N SER A 21 -24.25 12.87 -3.60
CA SER A 21 -24.84 11.53 -3.50
C SER A 21 -24.12 10.50 -4.39
N SER A 22 -23.67 10.92 -5.58
CA SER A 22 -23.15 10.00 -6.60
C SER A 22 -21.77 9.39 -6.28
N LEU A 23 -20.88 10.13 -5.61
CA LEU A 23 -19.54 9.65 -5.27
C LEU A 23 -19.55 8.72 -4.06
N HIS A 24 -20.27 9.10 -3.00
CA HIS A 24 -20.33 8.29 -1.78
C HIS A 24 -21.07 6.97 -2.03
N ASP A 25 -22.16 7.00 -2.81
CA ASP A 25 -22.89 5.78 -3.15
C ASP A 25 -22.10 4.90 -4.13
N GLN A 26 -21.33 5.48 -5.06
CA GLN A 26 -20.40 4.70 -5.89
C GLN A 26 -19.29 4.05 -5.05
N VAL A 27 -18.72 4.78 -4.09
CA VAL A 27 -17.71 4.22 -3.16
C VAL A 27 -18.30 3.09 -2.32
N MET A 28 -19.55 3.21 -1.85
CA MET A 28 -20.22 2.16 -1.08
C MET A 28 -20.60 0.95 -1.95
N THR A 29 -20.94 1.17 -3.22
CA THR A 29 -21.27 0.10 -4.17
C THR A 29 -20.01 -0.67 -4.57
N ILE A 30 -18.88 0.02 -4.83
CA ILE A 30 -17.56 -0.58 -5.04
C ILE A 30 -17.11 -1.33 -3.77
N ARG A 31 -17.28 -0.73 -2.59
CA ARG A 31 -16.93 -1.36 -1.29
C ARG A 31 -17.73 -2.63 -1.04
N ARG A 32 -19.03 -2.66 -1.36
CA ARG A 32 -19.88 -3.85 -1.22
C ARG A 32 -19.60 -4.90 -2.30
N ALA A 33 -19.30 -4.48 -3.53
CA ALA A 33 -18.88 -5.39 -4.60
C ALA A 33 -17.51 -6.05 -4.29
N LEU A 34 -16.58 -5.33 -3.64
CA LEU A 34 -15.34 -5.90 -3.11
C LEU A 34 -15.56 -6.77 -1.87
N ALA A 35 -16.66 -6.60 -1.12
CA ALA A 35 -16.90 -7.32 0.14
C ALA A 35 -17.16 -8.83 -0.06
N GLY A 36 -17.64 -9.23 -1.24
CA GLY A 36 -17.89 -10.64 -1.60
C GLY A 36 -16.73 -11.38 -2.26
N SER A 37 -15.66 -10.67 -2.65
CA SER A 37 -14.57 -11.29 -3.43
C SER A 37 -13.44 -11.84 -2.54
N PRO A 38 -12.93 -13.07 -2.80
CA PRO A 38 -11.79 -13.68 -2.09
C PRO A 38 -10.50 -12.84 -2.12
N VAL A 39 -10.46 -11.81 -2.98
CA VAL A 39 -9.38 -10.83 -3.13
C VAL A 39 -9.11 -10.02 -1.86
N ARG A 40 -10.11 -9.76 -0.99
CA ARG A 40 -9.91 -8.93 0.22
C ARG A 40 -8.93 -9.55 1.22
N ARG A 41 -9.02 -10.87 1.44
CA ARG A 41 -8.14 -11.56 2.40
C ARG A 41 -6.69 -11.50 1.91
N TRP A 42 -6.49 -11.69 0.61
CA TRP A 42 -5.18 -11.57 -0.04
C TRP A 42 -4.63 -10.13 0.00
N LEU A 43 -5.47 -9.11 -0.25
CA LEU A 43 -5.10 -7.69 -0.13
C LEU A 43 -4.68 -7.33 1.30
N LEU A 44 -5.42 -7.80 2.31
CA LEU A 44 -5.10 -7.58 3.71
C LEU A 44 -3.76 -8.21 4.10
N TRP A 45 -3.52 -9.46 3.72
CA TRP A 45 -2.21 -10.13 3.95
C TRP A 45 -1.06 -9.40 3.27
N THR A 46 -1.28 -8.91 2.04
CA THR A 46 -0.28 -8.13 1.29
C THR A 46 0.00 -6.79 1.97
N SER A 47 -1.04 -6.08 2.42
CA SER A 47 -0.92 -4.80 3.12
C SER A 47 -0.18 -4.96 4.45
N VAL A 48 -0.52 -5.99 5.23
CA VAL A 48 0.19 -6.32 6.47
C VAL A 48 1.65 -6.67 6.20
N GLY A 49 1.93 -7.46 5.15
CA GLY A 49 3.30 -7.82 4.76
C GLY A 49 4.14 -6.58 4.40
N ILE A 50 3.60 -5.69 3.58
CA ILE A 50 4.27 -4.42 3.22
C ILE A 50 4.49 -3.54 4.46
N MET A 51 3.48 -3.42 5.31
CA MET A 51 3.58 -2.63 6.55
C MET A 51 4.68 -3.16 7.46
N ALA A 52 4.72 -4.46 7.73
CA ALA A 52 5.74 -5.10 8.57
C ALA A 52 7.15 -4.86 8.02
N VAL A 53 7.29 -4.95 6.71
CA VAL A 53 8.54 -4.70 5.99
C VAL A 53 9.00 -3.24 6.14
N ILE A 54 8.10 -2.27 5.98
CA ILE A 54 8.39 -0.84 6.15
C ILE A 54 8.85 -0.55 7.59
N ILE A 55 8.15 -1.12 8.57
CA ILE A 55 8.51 -0.97 9.99
C ILE A 55 9.92 -1.54 10.23
N ALA A 56 10.19 -2.75 9.72
CA ALA A 56 11.50 -3.39 9.90
C ALA A 56 12.65 -2.60 9.24
N THR A 57 12.43 -2.05 8.03
CA THR A 57 13.42 -1.17 7.38
C THR A 57 13.61 0.14 8.13
N SER A 58 12.53 0.74 8.66
CA SER A 58 12.60 1.95 9.47
C SER A 58 13.41 1.75 10.76
N ILE A 59 13.19 0.64 11.48
CA ILE A 59 13.97 0.29 12.68
C ILE A 59 15.45 0.17 12.34
N GLY A 60 15.79 -0.51 11.24
CA GLY A 60 17.19 -0.67 10.84
C GLY A 60 17.84 0.66 10.45
N GLN A 61 17.10 1.59 9.82
CA GLN A 61 17.59 2.95 9.57
C GLN A 61 17.86 3.71 10.87
N VAL A 62 16.98 3.60 11.88
CA VAL A 62 17.19 4.24 13.19
C VAL A 62 18.42 3.65 13.90
N LEU A 63 18.59 2.33 13.84
CA LEU A 63 19.78 1.66 14.39
C LEU A 63 21.05 2.15 13.71
N LEU A 64 21.09 2.19 12.37
CA LEU A 64 22.22 2.74 11.61
C LEU A 64 22.52 4.19 12.00
N ASN A 65 21.48 5.01 12.12
CA ASN A 65 21.64 6.43 12.44
C ASN A 65 22.24 6.63 13.84
N ARG A 66 21.75 5.87 14.83
CA ARG A 66 22.33 5.87 16.19
C ARG A 66 23.76 5.35 16.22
N TRP A 67 24.04 4.36 15.38
CA TRP A 67 25.33 3.72 15.29
C TRP A 67 26.39 4.58 14.59
N ASN A 68 25.96 5.54 13.77
CA ASN A 68 26.83 6.47 13.08
C ASN A 68 27.64 7.36 14.06
N GLN A 69 27.03 7.81 15.15
CA GLN A 69 27.70 8.67 16.14
C GLN A 69 28.92 8.01 16.81
N PRO A 70 28.83 6.81 17.41
CA PRO A 70 29.98 6.17 18.04
C PRO A 70 31.09 5.82 17.03
N PHE A 71 30.74 5.49 15.78
CA PHE A 71 31.71 5.29 14.68
C PHE A 71 32.61 6.50 14.45
N TYR A 72 32.00 7.68 14.30
CA TYR A 72 32.75 8.91 14.13
C TYR A 72 33.55 9.30 15.38
N ASP A 73 33.05 9.01 16.59
CA ASP A 73 33.76 9.30 17.84
C ASP A 73 35.03 8.44 18.00
N ALA A 74 34.99 7.15 17.64
CA ALA A 74 36.20 6.30 17.66
C ALA A 74 37.24 6.74 16.64
N LEU A 75 36.81 7.16 15.45
CA LEU A 75 37.69 7.71 14.41
C LEU A 75 38.34 9.02 14.87
N ALA A 76 37.57 9.90 15.52
CA ALA A 76 38.08 11.16 16.08
C ALA A 76 39.11 10.94 17.20
N ARG A 77 38.93 9.91 18.03
CA ARG A 77 39.86 9.56 19.12
C ARG A 77 41.10 8.78 18.67
N ARG A 78 41.25 8.48 17.37
CA ARG A 78 42.33 7.63 16.81
C ARG A 78 42.43 6.24 17.48
N ASP A 79 41.32 5.75 18.03
CA ASP A 79 41.28 4.42 18.65
C ASP A 79 40.95 3.37 17.59
N MET A 80 42.01 2.76 17.03
CA MET A 80 41.89 1.74 15.99
C MET A 80 41.18 0.47 16.48
N ALA A 81 41.30 0.13 17.76
CA ALA A 81 40.65 -1.06 18.32
C ALA A 81 39.13 -0.84 18.44
N ALA A 82 38.72 0.32 18.94
CA ALA A 82 37.31 0.71 18.99
C ALA A 82 36.70 0.83 17.58
N PHE A 83 37.45 1.38 16.62
CA PHE A 83 37.03 1.49 15.23
C PHE A 83 36.76 0.12 14.58
N LEU A 84 37.65 -0.87 14.74
CA LEU A 84 37.43 -2.22 14.18
C LEU A 84 36.21 -2.91 14.80
N HIS A 85 36.06 -2.82 16.12
CA HIS A 85 34.89 -3.38 16.80
C HIS A 85 33.62 -2.74 16.25
N GLN A 86 33.65 -1.43 16.05
CA GLN A 86 32.55 -0.72 15.47
C GLN A 86 32.30 -1.13 14.01
N LEU A 87 33.30 -1.16 13.15
CA LEU A 87 33.14 -1.60 11.75
C LEU A 87 32.44 -2.97 11.63
N LEU A 88 32.71 -3.89 12.57
CA LEU A 88 32.02 -5.18 12.65
C LEU A 88 30.54 -5.05 13.00
N VAL A 89 30.18 -4.19 13.95
CA VAL A 89 28.78 -3.91 14.30
C VAL A 89 28.05 -3.23 13.14
N PHE A 90 28.69 -2.30 12.42
CA PHE A 90 28.16 -1.74 11.18
C PHE A 90 27.84 -2.84 10.16
N ALA A 91 28.82 -3.70 9.89
CA ALA A 91 28.67 -4.79 8.93
C ALA A 91 27.54 -5.75 9.33
N ALA A 92 27.36 -6.01 10.63
CA ALA A 92 26.26 -6.82 11.13
C ALA A 92 24.89 -6.15 10.91
N ILE A 93 24.76 -4.85 11.23
CA ILE A 93 23.51 -4.09 11.03
C ILE A 93 23.19 -3.97 9.53
N ALA A 94 24.17 -3.55 8.73
CA ALA A 94 24.03 -3.38 7.29
C ALA A 94 23.75 -4.72 6.59
N GLY A 95 24.43 -5.80 6.99
CA GLY A 95 24.20 -7.15 6.51
C GLY A 95 22.81 -7.65 6.87
N GLY A 96 22.35 -7.44 8.10
CA GLY A 96 20.99 -7.79 8.53
C GLY A 96 19.92 -7.02 7.74
N LEU A 97 20.11 -5.72 7.55
CA LEU A 97 19.27 -4.87 6.70
C LEU A 97 19.24 -5.33 5.24
N LEU A 98 20.39 -5.74 4.69
CA LEU A 98 20.51 -6.24 3.33
C LEU A 98 19.71 -7.53 3.15
N VAL A 99 19.89 -8.50 4.06
CA VAL A 99 19.14 -9.76 4.04
C VAL A 99 17.64 -9.50 4.17
N LEU A 100 17.25 -8.61 5.09
CA LEU A 100 15.86 -8.18 5.25
C LEU A 100 15.31 -7.58 3.94
N ASN A 101 16.09 -6.73 3.27
CA ASN A 101 15.68 -6.09 2.01
C ASN A 101 15.52 -7.10 0.86
N ILE A 102 16.42 -8.09 0.76
CA ILE A 102 16.30 -9.20 -0.18
C ILE A 102 15.04 -10.01 0.11
N GLY A 103 14.79 -10.35 1.39
CA GLY A 103 13.58 -11.04 1.81
C GLY A 103 12.30 -10.27 1.49
N GLN A 104 12.30 -8.95 1.72
CA GLN A 104 11.24 -8.02 1.30
C GLN A 104 11.01 -8.08 -0.21
N THR A 105 12.07 -8.04 -1.01
CA THR A 105 11.99 -8.07 -2.47
C THR A 105 11.43 -9.39 -2.96
N TRP A 106 11.92 -10.50 -2.40
CA TRP A 106 11.44 -11.85 -2.71
C TRP A 106 9.95 -12.02 -2.36
N LEU A 107 9.53 -11.57 -1.17
CA LEU A 107 8.14 -11.62 -0.74
C LEU A 107 7.24 -10.80 -1.69
N ASN A 108 7.67 -9.59 -2.06
CA ASN A 108 6.94 -8.75 -3.01
C ASN A 108 6.79 -9.42 -4.38
N GLN A 109 7.84 -10.09 -4.88
CA GLN A 109 7.78 -10.82 -6.15
C GLN A 109 6.83 -12.03 -6.06
N MET A 110 6.89 -12.80 -4.98
CA MET A 110 6.02 -13.95 -4.76
C MET A 110 4.54 -13.55 -4.70
N ILE A 111 4.24 -12.46 -3.99
CA ILE A 111 2.91 -11.87 -3.91
C ILE A 111 2.43 -11.48 -5.33
N ARG A 112 3.26 -10.77 -6.11
CA ARG A 112 2.92 -10.39 -7.49
C ARG A 112 2.69 -11.60 -8.39
N LEU A 113 3.49 -12.66 -8.26
CA LEU A 113 3.34 -13.88 -9.05
C LEU A 113 2.02 -14.58 -8.73
N LYS A 114 1.72 -14.80 -7.44
CA LYS A 114 0.45 -15.41 -7.00
C LYS A 114 -0.77 -14.58 -7.39
N LEU A 115 -0.66 -13.24 -7.36
CA LEU A 115 -1.74 -12.38 -7.82
C LEU A 115 -1.99 -12.56 -9.31
N ARG A 116 -0.93 -12.56 -10.11
CA ARG A 116 -1.05 -12.72 -11.57
C ARG A 116 -1.64 -14.09 -11.90
N GLU A 117 -1.16 -15.16 -11.27
CA GLU A 117 -1.70 -16.51 -11.44
C GLU A 117 -3.21 -16.54 -11.11
N ALA A 118 -3.61 -16.00 -9.95
CA ALA A 118 -5.01 -15.92 -9.54
C ALA A 118 -5.87 -15.11 -10.52
N LEU A 119 -5.40 -13.93 -10.96
CA LEU A 119 -6.11 -13.08 -11.93
C LEU A 119 -6.20 -13.74 -13.30
N THR A 120 -5.15 -14.43 -13.76
CA THR A 120 -5.17 -15.11 -15.06
C THR A 120 -6.13 -16.29 -15.05
N LEU A 121 -6.15 -17.08 -13.98
CA LEU A 121 -7.07 -18.21 -13.84
C LEU A 121 -8.52 -17.74 -13.71
N ASP A 122 -8.78 -16.69 -12.92
CA ASP A 122 -10.12 -16.11 -12.75
C ASP A 122 -10.64 -15.49 -14.05
N LEU A 123 -9.77 -14.78 -14.79
CA LEU A 123 -10.14 -14.20 -16.09
C LEU A 123 -10.42 -15.27 -17.15
N ILE A 124 -9.62 -16.35 -17.18
CA ILE A 124 -9.84 -17.50 -18.07
C ILE A 124 -11.12 -18.26 -17.70
N ASP A 125 -11.38 -18.47 -16.40
CA ASP A 125 -12.60 -19.12 -15.92
C ASP A 125 -13.85 -18.28 -16.26
N GLN A 126 -13.76 -16.95 -16.09
CA GLN A 126 -14.84 -16.04 -16.45
C GLN A 126 -15.07 -15.96 -17.97
N TRP A 127 -14.03 -16.12 -18.78
CA TRP A 127 -14.14 -16.27 -20.24
C TRP A 127 -14.72 -17.62 -20.67
N MET A 128 -14.45 -18.70 -19.92
CA MET A 128 -15.02 -20.02 -20.18
C MET A 128 -16.42 -20.21 -19.61
N ARG A 129 -16.91 -19.33 -18.73
CA ARG A 129 -18.32 -19.32 -18.33
C ARG A 129 -19.18 -18.94 -19.54
N PRO A 130 -20.00 -19.88 -20.08
CA PRO A 130 -20.76 -19.64 -21.28
C PRO A 130 -21.97 -18.76 -20.92
N ALA A 131 -21.83 -17.45 -21.10
CA ALA A 131 -22.97 -16.55 -21.07
C ALA A 131 -22.82 -15.46 -22.15
N ARG A 132 -23.38 -15.80 -23.33
CA ARG A 132 -23.85 -14.90 -24.40
C ARG A 132 -22.85 -14.56 -25.52
N ALA A 133 -22.46 -15.55 -26.31
CA ALA A 133 -22.03 -15.32 -27.70
C ALA A 133 -22.59 -16.38 -28.69
N PHE A 134 -23.76 -16.95 -28.38
CA PHE A 134 -24.61 -17.63 -29.37
C PHE A 134 -26.00 -17.00 -29.33
N ARG A 135 -26.14 -15.86 -30.00
CA ARG A 135 -27.32 -15.45 -30.77
C ARG A 135 -26.97 -14.24 -31.62
#